data_AF-N9SRB7-F1
#
_entry.id   AF-N9SRB7-F1
#
_cell.length_a   1.000
_cell.length_b   1.000
_cell.length_c   1.000
_cell.angle_alpha   90.00
_cell.angle_beta   90.00
_cell.angle_gamma   90.00
#
_symmetry.space_group_name_H-M   'P 1'
#
loop_
_entity.id
_entity.type
_entity.pdbx_description
1 polymer ?
#
loop_
_entity_poly.entity_id
_entity_poly.type
_entity_poly.pdbx_seq_one_letter_code
_entity_poly.pdbx_strand_id
1 'polypeptide(L)'
;MKKAIKWMFVSSPILIAAPAIVSCAPINKTVTTLKNKVIWQVEQEIDDFFKDKTEDKDTEKLKEDVKKLLKDLKSKEISKNYSIANFLANSKDEFISLVNNFWKLKIGKAKKVFEYFAVYDDFRNWLLKNNIDDPINKDVKEKVNKFIEENFDDGKIDFNNFSLDDIDKHKDKLNKFVEEVKSEIKDPKLNELVSNASSKLKEILK
;
A
#
# COMPACT_ATOMS: atom_id res chain seq x y z
N MET A 1 13.07 -11.76 -3.04
CA MET A 1 12.97 -10.93 -4.26
C MET A 1 13.98 -11.24 -5.38
N LYS A 2 15.10 -11.95 -5.17
CA LYS A 2 16.08 -12.26 -6.24
C LYS A 2 15.71 -13.42 -7.20
N LYS A 3 14.66 -14.21 -6.92
CA LYS A 3 14.31 -15.42 -7.69
C LYS A 3 13.25 -15.20 -8.78
N ALA A 4 12.21 -14.39 -8.55
CA ALA A 4 11.14 -14.16 -9.53
C ALA A 4 11.62 -13.34 -10.75
N ILE A 5 12.47 -12.34 -10.53
CA ILE A 5 13.07 -11.54 -11.62
C ILE A 5 14.00 -12.40 -12.50
N LYS A 6 14.61 -13.46 -11.95
CA LYS A 6 15.50 -14.36 -12.71
C LYS A 6 14.74 -15.23 -13.70
N TRP A 7 13.47 -15.53 -13.48
CA TRP A 7 12.71 -16.40 -14.39
C TRP A 7 12.24 -15.65 -15.65
N MET A 8 11.91 -14.36 -15.56
CA MET A 8 11.52 -13.56 -16.73
C MET A 8 12.68 -13.23 -17.69
N PHE A 9 13.94 -13.37 -17.27
CA PHE A 9 15.11 -13.03 -18.08
C PHE A 9 15.91 -14.24 -18.60
N VAL A 10 15.56 -15.48 -18.22
CA VAL A 10 16.39 -16.67 -18.53
C VAL A 10 15.69 -17.69 -19.44
N SER A 11 14.37 -17.58 -19.66
CA SER A 11 13.63 -18.50 -20.52
C SER A 11 13.50 -18.02 -21.97
N SER A 12 14.62 -17.89 -22.70
CA SER A 12 14.71 -18.30 -24.12
C SER A 12 15.97 -17.75 -24.81
N PRO A 13 17.00 -18.59 -25.05
CA PRO A 13 17.97 -18.34 -26.10
C PRO A 13 17.34 -18.77 -27.43
N ILE A 14 16.57 -17.89 -28.07
CA ILE A 14 16.20 -18.10 -29.47
C ILE A 14 17.34 -17.53 -30.33
N LEU A 15 18.43 -18.30 -30.40
CA LEU A 15 19.43 -18.17 -31.46
C LEU A 15 18.76 -18.64 -32.77
N ILE A 16 18.39 -17.71 -33.65
CA ILE A 16 18.02 -18.05 -35.03
C ILE A 16 19.16 -17.57 -35.93
N ALA A 17 20.02 -18.52 -36.32
CA ALA A 17 20.92 -18.36 -37.45
C ALA A 17 20.18 -18.71 -38.75
N ALA A 18 20.06 -17.71 -39.64
CA ALA A 18 20.00 -17.70 -41.14
C ALA A 18 19.05 -18.68 -41.92
N PRO A 19 18.60 -18.39 -43.17
CA PRO A 19 19.19 -17.52 -44.18
C PRO A 19 18.22 -16.52 -44.88
N ALA A 20 18.81 -15.75 -45.79
CA ALA A 20 18.26 -14.58 -46.45
C ALA A 20 17.27 -14.88 -47.60
N ILE A 21 16.34 -13.91 -47.77
CA ILE A 21 15.46 -13.62 -48.93
C ILE A 21 14.37 -14.67 -49.23
N VAL A 22 13.10 -14.33 -48.98
CA VAL A 22 11.90 -14.51 -49.86
C VAL A 22 10.63 -14.08 -49.07
N SER A 23 9.92 -13.04 -49.54
CA SER A 23 8.60 -12.54 -49.09
C SER A 23 8.45 -12.19 -47.59
N CYS A 24 8.21 -10.91 -47.28
CA CYS A 24 7.98 -10.44 -45.90
C CYS A 24 6.66 -10.94 -45.27
N ALA A 25 5.72 -11.47 -46.06
CA ALA A 25 4.41 -11.92 -45.59
C ALA A 25 4.45 -13.18 -44.69
N PRO A 26 5.14 -14.28 -45.07
CA PRO A 26 5.27 -15.48 -44.22
C PRO A 26 6.09 -15.23 -42.94
N ILE A 27 7.12 -14.38 -42.96
CA ILE A 27 7.92 -14.05 -41.77
C ILE A 27 7.07 -13.29 -40.74
N ASN A 28 6.29 -12.29 -41.17
CA ASN A 28 5.38 -11.57 -40.27
C ASN A 28 4.33 -12.48 -39.64
N LYS A 29 3.80 -13.47 -40.40
CA LYS A 29 2.83 -14.44 -39.89
C LYS A 29 3.46 -15.37 -38.83
N THR A 30 4.67 -15.86 -39.07
CA THR A 30 5.41 -16.69 -38.10
C THR A 30 5.76 -15.92 -36.83
N VAL A 31 6.28 -14.69 -36.96
CA VAL A 31 6.61 -13.82 -35.82
C VAL A 31 5.37 -13.49 -34.99
N THR A 32 4.25 -13.15 -35.65
CA THR A 32 2.98 -12.86 -34.98
C THR A 32 2.42 -14.09 -34.26
N THR A 33 2.55 -15.27 -34.86
CA THR A 33 2.10 -16.54 -34.27
C THR A 33 2.92 -16.89 -33.02
N LEU A 34 4.25 -16.76 -33.10
CA LEU A 34 5.14 -17.02 -31.97
C LEU A 34 4.88 -16.02 -30.83
N LYS A 35 4.75 -14.73 -31.16
CA LYS A 35 4.36 -13.67 -30.21
C LYS A 35 3.08 -14.05 -29.45
N ASN A 36 2.01 -14.39 -30.17
CA ASN A 36 0.73 -14.72 -29.57
C ASN A 36 0.80 -15.98 -28.70
N LYS A 37 1.60 -16.98 -29.10
CA LYS A 37 1.82 -18.20 -28.32
C LYS A 37 2.55 -17.91 -27.01
N VAL A 38 3.62 -17.12 -27.03
CA VAL A 38 4.37 -16.72 -25.83
C VAL A 38 3.48 -15.92 -24.89
N ILE A 39 2.74 -14.93 -25.39
CA ILE A 39 1.83 -14.13 -24.55
C ILE A 39 0.77 -15.03 -23.90
N TRP A 40 0.19 -15.97 -24.65
CA TRP A 40 -0.79 -16.91 -24.10
C TRP A 40 -0.19 -17.79 -22.99
N GLN A 41 1.04 -18.27 -23.13
CA GLN A 41 1.73 -19.03 -22.08
C GLN A 41 1.91 -18.19 -20.81
N VAL A 42 2.36 -16.93 -20.97
CA VAL A 42 2.52 -16.00 -19.84
C VAL A 42 1.19 -15.71 -19.15
N GLU A 43 0.08 -15.57 -19.89
CA GLU A 43 -1.25 -15.40 -19.30
C GLU A 43 -1.64 -16.57 -18.38
N GLN A 44 -1.33 -17.80 -18.77
CA GLN A 44 -1.62 -18.99 -17.95
C GLN A 44 -0.77 -19.00 -16.67
N GLU A 45 0.52 -18.68 -16.79
CA GLU A 45 1.45 -18.66 -15.64
C GLU A 45 1.13 -17.55 -14.64
N ILE A 46 0.52 -16.44 -15.09
CA ILE A 46 0.10 -15.34 -14.22
C ILE A 46 -0.99 -15.78 -13.26
N ASP A 47 -1.98 -16.54 -13.73
CA ASP A 47 -3.06 -17.00 -12.86
C ASP A 47 -2.53 -17.92 -11.76
N ASP A 48 -1.58 -18.79 -12.09
CA ASP A 48 -0.88 -19.62 -11.11
C ASP A 48 -0.01 -18.79 -10.15
N PHE A 49 0.69 -17.77 -10.64
CA PHE A 49 1.55 -16.91 -9.81
C PHE A 49 0.77 -16.13 -8.73
N PHE A 50 -0.47 -15.73 -9.03
CA PHE A 50 -1.32 -14.96 -8.11
C PHE A 50 -2.34 -15.81 -7.34
N LYS A 51 -2.36 -17.13 -7.53
CA LYS A 51 -3.38 -18.04 -7.01
C LYS A 51 -3.62 -17.94 -5.50
N ASP A 52 -2.56 -17.71 -4.72
CA ASP A 52 -2.61 -17.67 -3.24
C ASP A 52 -2.66 -16.25 -2.67
N LYS A 53 -2.88 -15.22 -3.49
CA LYS A 53 -2.81 -13.79 -3.09
C LYS A 53 -4.10 -13.00 -3.31
N THR A 54 -5.22 -13.70 -3.33
CA THR A 54 -6.54 -13.16 -3.71
C THR A 54 -7.16 -12.21 -2.69
N GLU A 55 -6.63 -12.16 -1.47
CA GLU A 55 -7.17 -11.32 -0.39
C GLU A 55 -6.63 -9.87 -0.41
N ASP A 56 -5.55 -9.61 -1.16
CA ASP A 56 -4.95 -8.28 -1.31
C ASP A 56 -5.44 -7.60 -2.59
N LYS A 57 -6.34 -6.62 -2.43
CA LYS A 57 -6.92 -5.83 -3.54
C LYS A 57 -5.88 -5.21 -4.47
N ASP A 58 -4.73 -4.76 -3.96
CA ASP A 58 -3.71 -4.16 -4.83
C ASP A 58 -3.04 -5.23 -5.71
N THR A 59 -2.90 -6.44 -5.17
CA THR A 59 -2.31 -7.59 -5.88
C THR A 59 -3.26 -8.08 -6.98
N GLU A 60 -4.56 -8.17 -6.69
CA GLU A 60 -5.57 -8.46 -7.71
C GLU A 60 -5.61 -7.39 -8.80
N LYS A 61 -5.52 -6.10 -8.43
CA LYS A 61 -5.42 -5.02 -9.41
C LYS A 61 -4.17 -5.14 -10.30
N LEU A 62 -3.01 -5.47 -9.73
CA LEU A 62 -1.79 -5.71 -10.51
C LEU A 62 -1.99 -6.87 -11.49
N LYS A 63 -2.63 -7.97 -11.06
CA LYS A 63 -2.95 -9.10 -11.92
C LYS A 63 -3.84 -8.67 -13.10
N GLU A 64 -4.88 -7.88 -12.85
CA GLU A 64 -5.75 -7.33 -13.90
C GLU A 64 -4.99 -6.42 -14.87
N ASP A 65 -4.14 -5.53 -14.35
CA ASP A 65 -3.33 -4.62 -15.16
C ASP A 65 -2.34 -5.38 -16.05
N VAL A 66 -1.70 -6.43 -15.55
CA VAL A 66 -0.82 -7.29 -16.35
C VAL A 66 -1.62 -8.06 -17.40
N LYS A 67 -2.80 -8.60 -17.07
CA LYS A 67 -3.68 -9.25 -18.05
C LYS A 67 -4.11 -8.29 -19.16
N LYS A 68 -4.40 -7.04 -18.82
CA LYS A 68 -4.73 -6.00 -19.78
C LYS A 68 -3.54 -5.70 -20.71
N LEU A 69 -2.35 -5.53 -20.15
CA LEU A 69 -1.12 -5.34 -20.92
C LEU A 69 -0.92 -6.49 -21.93
N LEU A 70 -1.08 -7.74 -21.52
CA LEU A 70 -0.91 -8.89 -22.43
C LEU A 70 -1.93 -8.90 -23.58
N LYS A 71 -3.18 -8.49 -23.32
CA LYS A 71 -4.19 -8.29 -24.38
C LYS A 71 -3.78 -7.17 -25.35
N ASP A 72 -3.26 -6.06 -24.84
CA ASP A 72 -2.80 -4.94 -25.65
C ASP A 72 -1.55 -5.33 -26.48
N LEU A 73 -0.65 -6.14 -25.93
CA LEU A 73 0.52 -6.66 -26.66
C LEU A 73 0.13 -7.66 -27.77
N LYS A 74 -0.94 -8.44 -27.59
CA LYS A 74 -1.49 -9.31 -28.64
C LYS A 74 -1.99 -8.49 -29.83
N SER A 75 -2.65 -7.36 -29.60
CA SER A 75 -3.21 -6.52 -30.66
C SER A 75 -2.17 -5.67 -31.40
N LYS A 76 -0.99 -5.40 -30.81
CA LYS A 76 0.10 -4.65 -31.48
C LYS A 76 0.65 -5.42 -32.69
N GLU A 77 0.60 -4.80 -33.86
CA GLU A 77 1.17 -5.35 -35.10
C GLU A 77 2.66 -5.01 -35.24
N ILE A 78 3.49 -6.03 -35.48
CA ILE A 78 4.91 -5.84 -35.79
C ILE A 78 5.01 -5.50 -37.28
N SER A 79 5.52 -4.31 -37.57
CA SER A 79 5.57 -3.76 -38.92
C SER A 79 6.95 -3.14 -39.21
N LYS A 80 7.13 -2.63 -40.43
CA LYS A 80 8.39 -1.97 -40.83
C LYS A 80 8.72 -0.75 -39.95
N ASN A 81 7.70 -0.05 -39.46
CA ASN A 81 7.84 1.13 -38.60
C ASN A 81 7.77 0.76 -37.10
N TYR A 82 7.45 -0.49 -36.79
CA TYR A 82 7.35 -1.02 -35.43
C TYR A 82 8.00 -2.40 -35.36
N SER A 83 9.33 -2.38 -35.29
CA SER A 83 10.16 -3.58 -35.35
C SER A 83 9.95 -4.49 -34.12
N ILE A 84 10.45 -5.73 -34.22
CA ILE A 84 10.49 -6.66 -33.08
C ILE A 84 11.24 -6.04 -31.90
N ALA A 85 12.33 -5.31 -32.15
CA ALA A 85 13.09 -4.64 -31.10
C ALA A 85 12.24 -3.56 -30.39
N ASN A 86 11.49 -2.76 -31.14
CA ASN A 86 10.58 -1.76 -30.57
C ASN A 86 9.44 -2.41 -29.78
N PHE A 87 8.89 -3.52 -30.28
CA PHE A 87 7.90 -4.30 -29.56
C PHE A 87 8.44 -4.81 -28.22
N LEU A 88 9.62 -5.43 -28.22
CA LEU A 88 10.24 -5.98 -27.00
C LEU A 88 10.59 -4.89 -25.99
N ALA A 89 11.16 -3.77 -26.45
CA ALA A 89 11.50 -2.63 -25.61
C ALA A 89 10.24 -2.03 -24.95
N ASN A 90 9.21 -1.69 -25.74
CA ASN A 90 7.98 -1.11 -25.21
C ASN A 90 7.25 -2.07 -24.26
N SER A 91 7.19 -3.37 -24.59
CA SER A 91 6.57 -4.38 -23.72
C SER A 91 7.26 -4.47 -22.37
N LYS A 92 8.60 -4.45 -22.38
CA LYS A 92 9.41 -4.45 -21.17
C LYS A 92 9.17 -3.19 -20.34
N ASP A 93 9.17 -2.02 -20.97
CA ASP A 93 9.01 -0.74 -20.27
C ASP A 93 7.60 -0.60 -19.67
N GLU A 94 6.57 -1.02 -20.41
CA GLU A 94 5.18 -1.08 -19.92
C GLU A 94 5.05 -2.02 -18.71
N PHE A 95 5.65 -3.22 -18.78
CA PHE A 95 5.64 -4.16 -17.65
C PHE A 95 6.40 -3.63 -16.42
N ILE A 96 7.60 -3.08 -16.63
CA ILE A 96 8.39 -2.46 -15.56
C ILE A 96 7.61 -1.31 -14.91
N SER A 97 6.90 -0.50 -15.70
CA SER A 97 6.06 0.59 -15.19
C SER A 97 4.96 0.08 -14.27
N LEU A 98 4.23 -0.98 -14.65
CA LEU A 98 3.20 -1.59 -13.81
C LEU A 98 3.76 -2.08 -12.46
N VAL A 99 4.86 -2.83 -12.50
CA VAL A 99 5.51 -3.35 -11.28
C VAL A 99 6.02 -2.21 -10.40
N ASN A 100 6.64 -1.18 -10.98
CA ASN A 100 7.11 -0.03 -10.23
C ASN A 100 5.97 0.75 -9.57
N ASN A 101 4.84 0.92 -10.26
CA ASN A 101 3.67 1.62 -9.71
C ASN A 101 3.06 0.85 -8.54
N PHE A 102 2.95 -0.48 -8.66
CA PHE A 102 2.53 -1.34 -7.56
C PHE A 102 3.44 -1.21 -6.34
N TRP A 103 4.76 -1.29 -6.52
CA TRP A 103 5.70 -1.14 -5.40
C TRP A 103 5.66 0.25 -4.77
N LYS A 104 5.55 1.31 -5.58
CA LYS A 104 5.36 2.68 -5.05
C LYS A 104 4.11 2.77 -4.19
N LEU A 105 3.00 2.18 -4.63
CA LEU A 105 1.77 2.12 -3.84
C LEU A 105 1.98 1.38 -2.51
N LYS A 106 2.59 0.18 -2.54
CA LYS A 106 2.85 -0.62 -1.32
C LYS A 106 3.78 0.09 -0.33
N ILE A 107 4.85 0.71 -0.82
CA ILE A 107 5.75 1.51 0.01
C ILE A 107 5.01 2.71 0.61
N GLY A 108 4.19 3.40 -0.19
CA GLY A 108 3.35 4.50 0.28
C GLY A 108 2.39 4.07 1.39
N LYS A 109 1.71 2.94 1.23
CA LYS A 109 0.81 2.38 2.26
C LYS A 109 1.57 2.05 3.53
N ALA A 110 2.70 1.34 3.42
CA ALA A 110 3.53 1.00 4.56
C ALA A 110 3.98 2.24 5.34
N LYS A 111 4.45 3.29 4.63
CA LYS A 111 4.84 4.55 5.26
C LYS A 111 3.70 5.16 6.09
N LYS A 112 2.49 5.25 5.52
CA LYS A 112 1.34 5.82 6.23
C LYS A 112 0.89 4.97 7.42
N VAL A 113 0.96 3.65 7.30
CA VAL A 113 0.71 2.73 8.40
C VAL A 113 1.72 2.93 9.53
N PHE A 114 3.01 3.12 9.21
CA PHE A 114 4.02 3.48 10.21
C PHE A 114 3.73 4.82 10.89
N GLU A 115 3.32 5.84 10.13
CA GLU A 115 2.90 7.13 10.70
C GLU A 115 1.69 6.98 11.63
N TYR A 116 0.72 6.15 11.26
CA TYR A 116 -0.43 5.82 12.12
C TYR A 116 0.03 5.18 13.43
N PHE A 117 0.90 4.17 13.37
CA PHE A 117 1.41 3.49 14.57
C PHE A 117 2.28 4.39 15.45
N ALA A 118 2.99 5.35 14.86
CA ALA A 118 3.73 6.35 15.64
C ALA A 118 2.79 7.20 16.51
N VAL A 119 1.67 7.68 15.94
CA VAL A 119 0.64 8.40 16.70
C VAL A 119 0.05 7.52 17.82
N TYR A 120 -0.26 6.27 17.50
CA TYR A 120 -0.79 5.32 18.47
C TYR A 120 0.19 5.06 19.62
N ASP A 121 1.47 4.84 19.33
CA ASP A 121 2.48 4.59 20.36
C ASP A 121 2.72 5.84 21.23
N ASP A 122 2.80 7.03 20.61
CA ASP A 122 2.89 8.30 21.35
C ASP A 122 1.69 8.48 22.30
N PHE A 123 0.48 8.14 21.85
CA PHE A 123 -0.71 8.19 22.68
C PHE A 123 -0.68 7.16 23.81
N ARG A 124 -0.32 5.91 23.52
CA ARG A 124 -0.15 4.85 24.51
C ARG A 124 0.85 5.27 25.60
N ASN A 125 2.00 5.80 25.20
CA ASN A 125 3.02 6.27 26.13
C ASN A 125 2.51 7.45 26.97
N TRP A 126 1.71 8.35 26.38
CA TRP A 126 1.06 9.43 27.12
C TRP A 126 0.05 8.92 28.15
N LEU A 127 -0.80 7.93 27.81
CA LEU A 127 -1.76 7.32 28.74
C LEU A 127 -1.05 6.70 29.94
N LEU A 128 0.05 5.96 29.70
CA LEU A 128 0.86 5.36 30.75
C LEU A 128 1.49 6.42 31.67
N LYS A 129 2.02 7.50 31.09
CA LYS A 129 2.65 8.58 31.84
C LYS A 129 1.66 9.33 32.75
N ASN A 130 0.41 9.47 32.33
CA ASN A 130 -0.62 10.20 33.08
C ASN A 130 -1.45 9.32 34.03
N ASN A 131 -1.07 8.04 34.18
CA ASN A 131 -1.77 7.07 35.04
C ASN A 131 -3.29 7.11 34.80
N ILE A 132 -3.72 6.80 33.57
CA ILE A 132 -5.13 6.86 33.18
C ILE A 132 -6.05 5.97 34.06
N ASP A 133 -5.47 4.98 34.73
CA ASP A 133 -6.18 4.10 35.67
C ASP A 133 -6.49 4.75 37.03
N ASP A 134 -5.95 5.94 37.32
CA ASP A 134 -6.28 6.69 38.54
C ASP A 134 -7.79 7.03 38.59
N PRO A 135 -8.47 6.85 39.74
CA PRO A 135 -9.87 7.23 39.89
C PRO A 135 -10.20 8.68 39.47
N ILE A 136 -9.25 9.61 39.58
CA ILE A 136 -9.45 11.01 39.15
C ILE A 136 -9.66 11.15 37.64
N ASN A 137 -9.18 10.17 36.86
CA ASN A 137 -9.23 10.16 35.40
C ASN A 137 -10.36 9.26 34.84
N LYS A 138 -11.32 8.84 35.68
CA LYS A 138 -12.36 7.87 35.32
C LYS A 138 -13.08 8.19 34.01
N ASP A 139 -13.49 9.44 33.81
CA ASP A 139 -14.25 9.86 32.62
C ASP A 139 -13.39 9.77 31.34
N VAL A 140 -12.11 10.11 31.45
CA VAL A 140 -11.16 10.01 30.33
C VAL A 140 -10.86 8.54 30.03
N LYS A 141 -10.67 7.71 31.06
CA LYS A 141 -10.51 6.26 30.92
C LYS A 141 -11.69 5.62 30.19
N GLU A 142 -12.92 6.00 30.54
CA GLU A 142 -14.13 5.49 29.88
C GLU A 142 -14.17 5.87 28.40
N LYS A 143 -13.82 7.11 28.05
CA LYS A 143 -13.69 7.55 26.65
C LYS A 143 -12.63 6.78 25.88
N VAL A 144 -11.46 6.57 26.49
CA VAL A 144 -10.36 5.80 25.89
C VAL A 144 -10.78 4.36 25.63
N ASN A 145 -11.37 3.69 26.61
CA ASN A 145 -11.85 2.32 26.45
C ASN A 145 -12.90 2.22 25.36
N LYS A 146 -13.89 3.13 25.35
CA LYS A 146 -14.92 3.16 24.30
C LYS A 146 -14.32 3.37 22.91
N PHE A 147 -13.34 4.27 22.77
CA PHE A 147 -12.66 4.46 21.50
C PHE A 147 -11.87 3.22 21.07
N ILE A 148 -11.20 2.53 22.00
CA ILE A 148 -10.50 1.28 21.72
C ILE A 148 -11.48 0.20 21.27
N GLU A 149 -12.58 0.01 22.00
CA GLU A 149 -13.64 -0.95 21.70
C GLU A 149 -14.22 -0.71 20.29
N GLU A 150 -14.59 0.53 19.98
CA GLU A 150 -15.22 0.89 18.70
C GLU A 150 -14.28 0.82 17.50
N ASN A 151 -12.95 0.94 17.70
CA ASN A 151 -11.99 1.10 16.61
C ASN A 151 -10.94 -0.01 16.51
N PHE A 152 -10.77 -0.84 17.55
CA PHE A 152 -9.69 -1.84 17.64
C PHE A 152 -10.13 -3.23 18.13
N ASP A 153 -11.13 -3.37 19.02
CA ASP A 153 -11.44 -4.68 19.65
C ASP A 153 -12.01 -5.74 18.71
N ASP A 154 -12.49 -5.35 17.54
CA ASP A 154 -12.99 -6.29 16.53
C ASP A 154 -11.92 -6.83 15.56
N GLY A 155 -10.63 -6.45 15.71
CA GLY A 155 -9.56 -6.93 14.83
C GLY A 155 -9.63 -6.46 13.37
N LYS A 156 -10.43 -5.41 13.07
CA LYS A 156 -10.84 -5.02 11.71
C LYS A 156 -10.00 -3.96 11.01
N ILE A 157 -8.86 -3.52 11.57
CA ILE A 157 -7.98 -2.62 10.81
C ILE A 157 -7.20 -3.43 9.79
N ASP A 158 -7.85 -3.71 8.66
CA ASP A 158 -7.28 -4.41 7.54
C ASP A 158 -6.60 -3.43 6.58
N PHE A 159 -5.38 -3.02 6.94
CA PHE A 159 -4.56 -2.15 6.12
C PHE A 159 -4.23 -2.74 4.74
N ASN A 160 -4.37 -4.05 4.52
CA ASN A 160 -4.16 -4.65 3.21
C ASN A 160 -5.26 -4.23 2.23
N ASN A 161 -6.48 -4.01 2.73
CA ASN A 161 -7.65 -3.66 1.93
C ASN A 161 -8.00 -2.17 1.92
N PHE A 162 -7.26 -1.36 2.67
CA PHE A 162 -7.43 0.09 2.72
C PHE A 162 -6.72 0.79 1.57
N SER A 163 -7.34 1.85 1.05
CA SER A 163 -6.65 2.80 0.19
C SER A 163 -5.70 3.70 1.00
N LEU A 164 -4.83 4.45 0.32
CA LEU A 164 -3.98 5.46 0.97
C LEU A 164 -4.81 6.52 1.72
N ASP A 165 -6.01 6.83 1.23
CA ASP A 165 -6.90 7.83 1.82
C ASP A 165 -7.63 7.28 3.04
N ASP A 166 -7.96 5.98 3.04
CA ASP A 166 -8.57 5.33 4.20
C ASP A 166 -7.61 5.28 5.39
N ILE A 167 -6.32 5.03 5.11
CA ILE A 167 -5.26 5.08 6.14
C ILE A 167 -5.15 6.50 6.71
N ASP A 168 -5.16 7.54 5.87
CA ASP A 168 -5.12 8.93 6.33
C ASP A 168 -6.34 9.27 7.19
N LYS A 169 -7.55 8.89 6.77
CA LYS A 169 -8.77 9.14 7.55
C LYS A 169 -8.71 8.46 8.92
N HIS A 170 -8.20 7.24 8.99
CA HIS A 170 -8.01 6.54 10.27
C HIS A 170 -6.99 7.24 11.16
N LYS A 171 -5.87 7.69 10.59
CA LYS A 171 -4.85 8.48 11.29
C LYS A 171 -5.41 9.81 11.78
N ASP A 172 -6.18 10.53 10.98
CA ASP A 172 -6.79 11.80 11.36
C ASP A 172 -7.84 11.62 12.46
N LYS A 173 -8.63 10.54 12.41
CA LYS A 173 -9.57 10.19 13.47
C LYS A 173 -8.84 9.94 14.79
N LEU A 174 -7.74 9.16 14.74
CA LEU A 174 -6.90 8.92 15.92
C LEU A 174 -6.30 10.24 16.44
N ASN A 175 -5.68 11.05 15.59
CA ASN A 175 -5.10 12.33 15.98
C ASN A 175 -6.11 13.25 16.67
N LYS A 176 -7.30 13.42 16.09
CA LYS A 176 -8.36 14.23 16.70
C LYS A 176 -8.76 13.73 18.08
N PHE A 177 -8.93 12.42 18.20
CA PHE A 177 -9.25 11.79 19.48
C PHE A 177 -8.14 11.99 20.52
N VAL A 178 -6.88 11.82 20.11
CA VAL A 178 -5.71 12.02 20.97
C VAL A 178 -5.64 13.46 21.48
N GLU A 179 -5.85 14.45 20.63
CA GLU A 179 -5.86 15.86 21.02
C GLU A 179 -7.01 16.19 21.96
N GLU A 180 -8.21 15.66 21.70
CA GLU A 180 -9.38 15.80 22.58
C GLU A 180 -9.07 15.26 23.98
N VAL A 181 -8.64 14.00 24.08
CA VAL A 181 -8.31 13.34 25.35
C VAL A 181 -7.19 14.05 26.10
N LYS A 182 -6.14 14.48 25.40
CA LYS A 182 -5.02 15.23 26.01
C LYS A 182 -5.46 16.57 26.57
N SER A 183 -6.44 17.23 25.95
CA SER A 183 -6.95 18.52 26.41
C SER A 183 -7.80 18.44 27.68
N GLU A 184 -8.42 17.28 27.92
CA GLU A 184 -9.26 17.02 29.10
C GLU A 184 -8.44 16.75 30.35
N ILE A 185 -7.29 16.08 30.21
CA ILE A 185 -6.30 15.97 31.28
C ILE A 185 -5.41 17.21 31.24
N LYS A 186 -5.92 18.33 31.77
CA LYS A 186 -5.06 19.47 32.11
C LYS A 186 -4.16 19.05 33.26
N ASP A 187 -2.86 19.04 32.98
CA ASP A 187 -1.74 18.75 33.88
C ASP A 187 -2.12 18.89 35.36
N PRO A 188 -2.06 17.81 36.17
CA PRO A 188 -2.36 17.87 37.59
C PRO A 188 -1.62 19.00 38.32
N LYS A 189 -0.41 19.37 37.85
CA LYS A 189 0.33 20.52 38.35
C LYS A 189 -0.32 21.85 38.05
N LEU A 190 -1.02 22.00 36.92
CA LEU A 190 -1.76 23.20 36.57
C LEU A 190 -3.01 23.34 37.44
N ASN A 191 -3.71 22.24 37.72
CA ASN A 191 -4.84 22.25 38.65
C ASN A 191 -4.38 22.54 40.09
N GLU A 192 -3.23 21.99 40.50
CA GLU A 192 -2.61 22.31 41.79
C GLU A 192 -2.16 23.79 41.85
N LEU A 193 -1.55 24.32 40.79
CA LEU A 193 -1.16 25.74 40.68
C LEU A 193 -2.37 26.69 40.69
N VAL A 194 -3.45 26.35 39.97
CA VAL A 194 -4.69 27.14 39.92
C VAL A 194 -5.44 27.09 41.25
N SER A 195 -5.47 25.93 41.91
CA SER A 195 -6.03 25.77 43.26
C SER A 195 -5.25 26.58 44.29
N ASN A 196 -3.91 26.48 44.27
CA ASN A 196 -3.03 27.22 45.16
C ASN A 196 -3.09 28.75 44.92
N ALA A 197 -3.15 29.19 43.66
CA ALA A 197 -3.32 30.59 43.31
C ALA A 197 -4.68 31.13 43.75
N SER A 198 -5.76 30.36 43.58
CA SER A 198 -7.12 30.73 43.98
C SER A 198 -7.27 30.79 45.51
N SER A 199 -6.58 29.91 46.25
CA SER A 199 -6.54 29.93 47.71
C SER A 199 -5.83 31.19 48.24
N LYS A 200 -4.65 31.51 47.71
CA LYS A 200 -3.90 32.73 48.07
C LYS A 200 -4.67 34.02 47.78
N LEU A 201 -5.38 34.09 46.65
CA LEU A 201 -6.22 35.25 46.32
C LEU A 201 -7.35 35.48 47.34
N LYS A 202 -7.95 34.41 47.88
CA LYS A 202 -8.99 34.51 48.92
C LYS A 202 -8.44 34.95 50.27
N GLU A 203 -7.18 34.63 50.60
CA GLU A 203 -6.53 35.14 51.81
C GLU A 203 -6.19 36.62 51.71
N ILE A 204 -5.80 37.11 50.53
CA ILE A 204 -5.46 38.52 50.29
C ILE A 204 -6.71 39.43 50.30
N LEU A 205 -7.89 38.88 49.94
CA LEU A 205 -9.16 39.62 49.87
C LEU A 205 -9.97 39.62 51.18
N LYS A 206 -9.43 39.07 52.28
CA LYS A 206 -9.99 39.16 53.64
C LYS A 206 -9.28 40.25 54.44
#